data_AF-A0A2A4ZFU3-F1
#
_entry.id   AF-A0A2A4ZFU3-F1
#
_cell.length_a   1.000
_cell.length_b   1.000
_cell.length_c   1.000
_cell.angle_alpha   90.00
_cell.angle_beta   90.00
_cell.angle_gamma   90.00
#
_symmetry.space_group_name_H-M   'P 1'
#
loop_
_entity.id
_entity.type
_entity.pdbx_description
1 polymer ?
#
loop_
_entity_poly.entity_id
_entity_poly.type
_entity_poly.pdbx_seq_one_letter_code
_entity_poly.pdbx_strand_id
1 'polypeptide(L)'
;MIIQTARNVTLQPEDYIDDPVQFTTAWAALKAARGQSIDTSRLHAAHLIERPQPGPGPTEIEKCIQRVAVKTRDLIQARRSNLPPAA
;
A
#
# COMPACT_ATOMS: atom_id res chain seq x y z
N MET A 1 -4.85 0.29 -22.75
CA MET A 1 -4.73 -0.09 -21.33
C MET A 1 -3.87 0.85 -20.49
N ILE A 2 -2.83 1.49 -21.05
CA ILE A 2 -1.88 2.36 -20.31
C ILE A 2 -2.51 3.62 -19.68
N ILE A 3 -3.46 4.27 -20.36
CA ILE A 3 -4.10 5.51 -19.86
C ILE A 3 -4.98 5.25 -18.63
N GLN A 4 -5.62 4.08 -18.55
CA GLN A 4 -6.44 3.73 -17.39
C GLN A 4 -5.57 3.50 -16.15
N THR A 5 -4.46 2.78 -16.31
CA THR A 5 -3.45 2.61 -15.24
C THR A 5 -2.90 3.95 -14.79
N ALA A 6 -2.56 4.82 -15.75
CA ALA A 6 -2.03 6.15 -15.45
C ALA A 6 -3.04 7.02 -14.66
N ARG A 7 -4.34 6.92 -14.95
CA ARG A 7 -5.40 7.56 -14.14
C ARG A 7 -5.44 7.03 -12.72
N ASN A 8 -5.37 5.72 -12.53
CA ASN A 8 -5.42 5.13 -11.19
C ASN A 8 -4.25 5.62 -10.32
N VAL A 9 -3.04 5.65 -10.88
CA VAL A 9 -1.84 6.15 -10.18
C VAL A 9 -1.95 7.62 -9.81
N THR A 10 -2.55 8.46 -10.68
CA THR A 10 -2.73 9.89 -10.38
C THR A 10 -3.91 10.20 -9.46
N LEU A 11 -4.87 9.29 -9.32
CA LEU A 11 -6.02 9.44 -8.41
C LEU A 11 -5.67 9.05 -6.97
N GLN A 12 -4.66 8.22 -6.76
CA GLN A 12 -4.19 7.77 -5.45
C GLN A 12 -2.66 7.93 -5.33
N PRO A 13 -2.11 9.16 -5.45
CA PRO A 13 -0.67 9.38 -5.40
C PRO A 13 -0.02 8.90 -4.08
N GLU A 14 -0.78 8.87 -2.98
CA GLU A 14 -0.34 8.41 -1.67
C GLU A 14 0.15 6.95 -1.66
N ASP A 15 -0.41 6.09 -2.51
CA ASP A 15 -0.03 4.68 -2.61
C ASP A 15 1.31 4.48 -3.36
N TYR A 16 1.79 5.53 -4.04
CA TYR A 16 3.00 5.52 -4.86
C TYR A 16 4.07 6.49 -4.35
N ILE A 17 3.94 6.96 -3.11
CA ILE A 17 4.85 7.94 -2.50
C ILE A 17 6.31 7.46 -2.42
N ASP A 18 6.51 6.14 -2.34
CA ASP A 18 7.83 5.49 -2.27
C ASP A 18 8.46 5.29 -3.66
N ASP A 19 7.68 5.44 -4.74
CA ASP A 19 8.14 5.36 -6.13
C ASP A 19 7.64 6.57 -6.94
N PRO A 20 8.26 7.75 -6.77
CA PRO A 20 7.88 8.96 -7.49
C PRO A 20 8.06 8.86 -9.02
N VAL A 21 8.81 7.87 -9.50
CA VAL A 21 9.00 7.61 -10.94
C VAL A 21 7.72 7.06 -11.55
N GLN A 22 6.98 6.21 -10.83
CA GLN A 22 5.68 5.71 -11.29
C GLN A 22 4.65 6.83 -11.47
N PHE A 23 4.55 7.73 -10.49
CA PHE A 23 3.66 8.89 -10.59
C PHE A 23 4.04 9.80 -11.75
N THR A 24 5.33 10.11 -11.89
CA THR A 24 5.86 10.94 -12.98
C THR A 24 5.55 10.33 -14.34
N THR A 25 5.74 9.03 -14.49
CA THR A 25 5.49 8.29 -15.73
C THR A 25 3.99 8.24 -16.06
N ALA A 26 3.13 8.00 -15.07
CA ALA A 26 1.68 8.02 -15.22
C ALA A 26 1.18 9.40 -15.66
N TRP A 27 1.63 10.45 -14.98
CA TRP A 27 1.30 11.83 -15.33
C TRP A 27 1.78 12.18 -16.74
N ALA A 28 2.99 11.74 -17.12
CA ALA A 28 3.53 11.94 -18.46
C ALA A 28 2.69 11.27 -19.55
N ALA A 29 2.26 10.03 -19.33
CA ALA A 29 1.37 9.33 -20.25
C ALA A 29 0.02 10.05 -20.41
N LEU A 30 -0.55 10.61 -19.33
CA LEU A 30 -1.81 11.37 -19.39
C LEU A 30 -1.68 12.68 -20.17
N LYS A 31 -0.55 13.38 -20.03
CA LYS A 31 -0.26 14.61 -20.78
C LYS A 31 -0.01 14.34 -22.26
N ALA A 32 0.76 13.28 -22.57
CA ALA A 32 0.98 12.84 -23.94
C ALA A 32 -0.34 12.46 -24.64
N ALA A 33 -1.25 11.77 -23.94
CA ALA A 33 -2.59 11.46 -24.46
C ALA A 33 -3.46 12.70 -24.74
N ARG A 34 -3.13 13.85 -24.14
CA ARG A 34 -3.77 15.15 -24.42
C ARG A 34 -3.00 15.98 -25.47
N GLY A 35 -1.95 15.42 -26.09
CA GLY A 35 -1.10 16.13 -27.05
C GLY A 35 -0.22 17.21 -26.42
N GLN A 36 -0.01 17.18 -25.10
CA GLN A 36 0.82 18.16 -24.38
C GLN A 36 2.25 17.63 -24.24
N SER A 37 3.23 18.44 -24.64
CA SER A 37 4.64 18.16 -24.33
C SER A 37 4.94 18.45 -22.86
N ILE A 38 5.83 17.65 -22.27
CA ILE A 38 6.31 17.83 -20.90
C ILE A 38 7.81 18.03 -20.94
N ASP A 39 8.27 19.02 -20.18
CA ASP A 39 9.66 19.13 -19.76
C ASP A 39 9.81 18.43 -18.40
N THR A 40 10.37 17.22 -18.42
CA THR A 40 10.58 16.41 -17.21
C THR A 40 11.62 17.03 -16.28
N SER A 41 12.53 17.86 -16.81
CA SER A 41 13.53 18.60 -16.04
C SER A 41 12.89 19.62 -15.09
N ARG A 42 11.72 20.14 -15.48
CA ARG A 42 10.90 21.06 -14.66
C ARG A 42 10.01 20.34 -13.65
N LEU A 43 9.91 19.02 -13.72
CA LEU A 43 9.14 18.21 -12.79
C LEU A 43 9.92 17.85 -11.51
N HIS A 44 11.04 18.54 -11.25
CA HIS A 44 11.81 18.32 -10.04
C HIS A 44 10.89 18.50 -8.83
N ALA A 45 10.81 17.46 -7.99
CA ALA A 45 9.80 17.28 -6.95
C ALA A 45 9.72 18.51 -6.05
N ALA A 46 8.79 19.43 -6.37
CA ALA A 46 8.70 20.69 -5.66
C ALA A 46 8.14 20.48 -4.25
N HIS A 47 7.25 19.51 -4.03
CA HIS A 47 6.66 19.29 -2.71
C HIS A 47 6.65 17.79 -2.41
N LEU A 48 7.44 17.40 -1.42
CA LEU A 48 7.23 16.16 -0.69
C LEU A 48 5.77 16.21 -0.23
N ILE A 49 4.90 15.42 -0.85
CA ILE A 49 3.57 15.18 -0.30
C ILE A 49 3.85 14.61 1.08
N GLU A 50 3.47 15.33 2.12
CA GLU A 50 3.63 14.84 3.48
C GLU A 50 2.80 13.56 3.56
N ARG A 51 3.46 12.42 3.82
CA ARG A 51 2.78 11.12 3.89
C ARG A 51 1.62 11.28 4.89
N PRO A 52 0.37 10.99 4.51
CA PRO A 52 -0.73 11.05 5.47
C PRO A 52 -0.38 10.15 6.66
N GLN A 53 -0.40 10.73 7.86
CA GLN A 53 -0.05 10.00 9.06
C GLN A 53 -0.98 8.79 9.15
N PRO A 54 -0.45 7.57 9.38
CA PRO A 54 -1.30 6.40 9.52
C PRO A 54 -2.36 6.70 10.57
N GLY A 55 -3.63 6.46 10.21
CA GLY A 55 -4.76 6.75 11.09
C GLY A 55 -4.58 6.07 12.46
N PRO A 56 -5.23 6.56 13.52
CA PRO A 56 -5.00 6.11 14.89
C PRO A 56 -5.40 4.64 15.17
N GLY A 57 -5.86 3.91 14.16
CA GLY A 57 -6.27 2.52 14.27
C GLY A 57 -5.15 1.55 13.91
N PRO A 58 -5.23 0.29 14.38
CA PRO A 58 -4.28 -0.73 13.99
C PRO A 58 -4.31 -0.92 12.47
N THR A 59 -3.13 -1.00 11.87
CA THR A 59 -2.93 -1.33 10.46
C THR A 59 -3.55 -2.69 10.13
N GLU A 60 -3.85 -2.93 8.85
CA GLU A 60 -4.37 -4.24 8.42
C GLU A 60 -3.38 -5.39 8.70
N ILE A 61 -2.09 -5.09 8.69
CA ILE A 61 -1.02 -6.02 9.08
C ILE A 61 -1.14 -6.38 10.56
N GLU A 62 -1.30 -5.40 11.44
CA GLU A 62 -1.49 -5.62 12.89
C GLU A 62 -2.76 -6.41 13.19
N LYS A 63 -3.88 -6.10 12.51
CA LYS A 63 -5.11 -6.89 12.61
C LYS A 63 -4.90 -8.33 12.14
N CYS A 64 -4.12 -8.54 11.08
CA CYS A 64 -3.78 -9.88 10.58
C CYS A 64 -2.96 -10.67 11.60
N ILE A 65 -1.90 -10.05 12.15
CA ILE A 65 -1.07 -10.64 13.20
C ILE A 65 -1.93 -11.05 14.40
N GLN A 66 -2.86 -10.18 14.83
CA GLN A 66 -3.74 -10.49 15.96
C GLN A 66 -4.65 -11.70 15.68
N ARG A 67 -5.24 -11.79 14.48
CA ARG A 67 -6.06 -12.95 14.09
C ARG A 67 -5.25 -14.24 14.08
N VAL A 68 -4.02 -14.21 13.56
CA VAL A 68 -3.12 -15.38 13.56
C VAL A 68 -2.76 -15.76 14.99
N ALA A 69 -2.38 -14.80 15.84
CA ALA A 69 -2.03 -15.06 17.24
C ALA A 69 -3.19 -15.69 18.04
N VAL A 70 -4.43 -15.25 17.82
CA VAL A 70 -5.62 -15.87 18.43
C VAL A 70 -5.78 -17.30 17.95
N LYS A 71 -5.80 -17.53 16.63
CA LYS A 71 -5.93 -18.89 16.06
C LYS A 71 -4.84 -19.84 16.55
N THR A 72 -3.59 -19.37 16.63
CA THR A 72 -2.47 -20.18 17.12
C THR A 72 -2.68 -20.56 18.59
N ARG A 73 -3.17 -19.64 19.42
CA ARG A 73 -3.47 -19.93 20.84
C ARG A 73 -4.59 -20.96 20.97
N ASP A 74 -5.65 -20.84 20.17
CA ASP A 74 -6.76 -21.80 20.16
C ASP A 74 -6.29 -23.20 19.75
N LEU A 75 -5.43 -23.30 18.74
CA LEU A 75 -4.83 -24.57 18.30
C LEU A 75 -3.95 -25.20 19.37
N ILE A 76 -3.13 -24.40 20.07
CA ILE A 76 -2.31 -24.89 21.19
C ILE A 76 -3.20 -25.40 22.32
N GLN A 77 -4.29 -24.68 22.64
CA GLN A 77 -5.22 -25.08 23.69
C GLN A 77 -5.97 -26.36 23.34
N ALA A 78 -6.50 -26.47 22.11
CA ALA A 78 -7.13 -27.69 21.63
C ALA A 78 -6.17 -28.89 21.66
N ARG A 79 -4.90 -28.67 21.29
CA ARG A 79 -3.87 -29.72 21.35
C ARG A 79 -3.56 -30.15 22.78
N ARG A 80 -3.55 -29.23 23.74
CA ARG A 80 -3.36 -29.53 25.16
C ARG A 80 -4.53 -30.32 25.75
N SER A 81 -5.76 -29.97 25.38
CA SER A 81 -6.96 -30.67 25.84
C SER A 81 -7.08 -32.10 25.31
N ASN A 82 -6.41 -32.41 24.19
CA ASN A 82 -6.42 -33.74 23.56
C ASN A 82 -5.29 -34.67 24.05
N LEU A 83 -4.44 -34.22 24.98
CA LEU A 83 -3.40 -35.06 25.58
C LEU A 83 -3.99 -35.79 26.81
N PRO A 84 -3.78 -37.12 26.96
CA PRO A 84 -4.17 -37.83 28.18
C PRO A 84 -3.41 -37.26 29.40
N PRO A 85 -4.00 -37.32 30.61
CA PRO A 85 -3.34 -36.81 31.82
C PRO A 85 -1.99 -37.50 31.99
N ALA A 86 -0.94 -36.72 32.25
CA ALA A 86 0.39 -37.25 32.50
C ALA A 86 0.31 -38.24 33.67
N ALA A 87 0.73 -39.48 33.40
CA ALA A 87 0.79 -40.58 34.36
C ALA A 87 1.90 -40.35 35.39
#